data_AF-A0A504YUA0-F1
#
_entry.id   AF-A0A504YUA0-F1
#
_cell.length_a   1.000
_cell.length_b   1.000
_cell.length_c   1.000
_cell.angle_alpha   90.00
_cell.angle_beta   90.00
_cell.angle_gamma   90.00
#
_symmetry.space_group_name_H-M   'P 1'
#
loop_
_entity.id
_entity.type
_entity.pdbx_description
1 polymer ?
#
loop_
_entity_poly.entity_id
_entity_poly.type
_entity_poly.pdbx_seq_one_letter_code
_entity_poly.pdbx_strand_id
1 'polypeptide(L)'
;MKDLRQYFTFPDQISLPGRSDASENVTADVHNVSVQSDEDYVSSDSAPYVVRSLEDAIQLVLTDSIFKQALTDADQIFLSRFRELSEPAKLICSRLFGRVQRIFRKTDLSRIVEANLDEYMSELVSAGLFSATIDGVQCDTILKALNRQELQNLSSRYNIRNHKKLKMSELIATLLKISTGSASNCFFGKDLCPEARFRKHLHQVLGTCWCIESKRMRLLSGVLWLSGMGSDMAFGSPQRSKTIESQLKTEFYHMMLVRRGEIVYPSFQTTKKTTVYRSPDELQQYLDFFDCQLKLEYTVAEKQFDTATESFNSMRNHLLRLITDPSHLRTDVAGFLRRFTLPYRAFRILLIGIDLLERQKRYQDAVTLIRQVLFSDDGGYCTKASGTSASGSCPLDNLGPCRVGRLLIRLLVDQGSHLKQPKLALDAVRNFLRIGNNMKDGISACPCIRAGLRLELQEQLSKTVDILPGLKLPNDRKDVGLKPPKRRRSAVPSAEKENSNCDFSVVHIPDLVPDLLQAPKVEIRAPVNASSKDLGAHRPHYLWFENSESQSLPDESSSQSRSNQKDDTDTFLLTVEQWTLRYYTSRLGYEYGKYFVYLSHSGDYL
;
A
#
# COMPACT_ATOMS: atom_id res chain seq x y z
N MET A 1 13.13 -37.15 -26.37
CA MET A 1 12.20 -36.06 -25.99
C MET A 1 10.94 -36.24 -26.81
N LYS A 2 9.82 -36.63 -26.18
CA LYS A 2 8.53 -36.80 -26.83
C LYS A 2 7.80 -35.46 -26.89
N ASP A 3 7.16 -35.22 -28.02
CA ASP A 3 6.52 -34.00 -28.49
C ASP A 3 5.36 -33.54 -27.59
N LEU A 4 5.46 -32.33 -27.01
CA LEU A 4 4.42 -31.69 -26.20
C LEU A 4 3.45 -30.82 -27.03
N ARG A 5 3.47 -30.95 -28.37
CA ARG A 5 2.60 -30.21 -29.29
C ARG A 5 1.14 -30.68 -29.36
N GLN A 6 0.74 -31.66 -28.54
CA GLN A 6 -0.58 -32.29 -28.60
C GLN A 6 -1.63 -31.66 -27.67
N TYR A 7 -1.27 -30.65 -26.86
CA TYR A 7 -2.17 -30.07 -25.85
C TYR A 7 -2.63 -28.63 -26.12
N PHE A 8 -2.33 -28.07 -27.30
CA PHE A 8 -2.77 -26.72 -27.67
C PHE A 8 -3.45 -26.73 -29.04
N THR A 9 -4.73 -27.10 -29.07
CA THR A 9 -5.63 -26.77 -30.17
C THR A 9 -6.16 -25.35 -29.97
N PHE A 10 -5.68 -24.42 -30.80
CA PHE A 10 -6.30 -23.10 -30.97
C PHE A 10 -7.49 -23.25 -31.93
N PRO A 11 -8.71 -22.77 -31.60
CA PRO A 11 -9.75 -22.63 -32.59
C PRO A 11 -9.42 -21.43 -33.50
N ASP A 12 -9.35 -21.73 -34.79
CA ASP A 12 -9.21 -20.81 -35.90
C ASP A 12 -10.42 -19.86 -36.04
N GLN A 13 -10.11 -18.65 -36.52
CA GLN A 13 -10.99 -17.70 -37.22
C GLN A 13 -12.06 -16.93 -36.41
N ILE A 14 -11.69 -15.70 -36.02
CA ILE A 14 -12.61 -14.56 -36.12
C ILE A 14 -11.93 -13.49 -36.99
N SER A 15 -12.54 -13.25 -38.13
CA SER A 15 -12.17 -12.29 -39.17
C SER A 15 -12.21 -10.84 -38.67
N LEU A 16 -11.08 -10.13 -38.84
CA LEU A 16 -10.96 -8.68 -38.66
C LEU A 16 -11.36 -7.97 -39.96
N PRO A 17 -12.19 -6.91 -39.95
CA PRO A 17 -12.32 -6.02 -41.09
C PRO A 17 -11.25 -4.91 -41.05
N GLY A 18 -10.55 -4.77 -42.18
CA GLY A 18 -10.16 -3.48 -42.77
C GLY A 18 -9.10 -2.65 -42.05
N ARG A 19 -7.84 -2.90 -42.39
CA ARG A 19 -6.72 -1.98 -42.20
C ARG A 19 -6.86 -0.82 -43.20
N SER A 20 -6.98 0.41 -42.72
CA SER A 20 -6.71 1.61 -43.51
C SER A 20 -5.41 2.21 -43.02
N ASP A 21 -4.43 2.26 -43.92
CA ASP A 21 -3.11 2.82 -43.72
C ASP A 21 -3.18 4.34 -43.51
N ALA A 22 -2.61 4.80 -42.40
CA ALA A 22 -2.10 6.16 -42.26
C ALA A 22 -0.89 6.11 -41.32
N SER A 23 0.28 6.15 -41.95
CA SER A 23 1.57 6.39 -41.32
C SER A 23 1.62 7.82 -40.77
N GLU A 24 1.82 7.99 -39.47
CA GLU A 24 2.38 9.24 -38.95
C GLU A 24 3.22 8.98 -37.70
N ASN A 25 4.43 9.53 -37.75
CA ASN A 25 5.51 9.39 -36.79
C ASN A 25 5.08 9.95 -35.41
N VAL A 26 5.25 9.15 -34.35
CA VAL A 26 5.25 9.68 -32.98
C VAL A 26 6.58 9.33 -32.33
N THR A 27 7.49 10.30 -32.35
CA THR A 27 8.65 10.37 -31.46
C THR A 27 8.16 10.39 -30.02
N ALA A 28 8.49 9.33 -29.27
CA ALA A 28 8.16 9.23 -27.85
C ALA A 28 9.16 10.05 -27.02
N ASP A 29 8.82 11.32 -26.77
CA ASP A 29 9.46 12.11 -25.73
C ASP A 29 9.03 11.60 -24.36
N VAL A 30 9.95 10.91 -23.70
CA VAL A 30 9.84 10.45 -22.33
C VAL A 30 10.61 11.43 -21.45
N HIS A 31 9.93 12.44 -20.92
CA HIS A 31 10.15 13.03 -19.59
C HIS A 31 9.25 14.26 -19.36
N ASN A 32 8.86 14.46 -18.10
CA ASN A 32 7.94 15.48 -17.55
C ASN A 32 6.45 15.29 -17.82
N VAL A 33 5.82 14.38 -17.05
CA VAL A 33 4.45 14.65 -16.59
C VAL A 33 4.56 15.73 -15.52
N SER A 34 4.62 16.99 -15.95
CA SER A 34 4.21 18.08 -15.08
C SER A 34 2.75 17.84 -14.74
N VAL A 35 2.37 18.09 -13.49
CA VAL A 35 0.98 18.21 -13.09
C VAL A 35 0.44 19.42 -13.86
N GLN A 36 -0.07 19.18 -15.06
CA GLN A 36 -0.82 20.17 -15.81
C GLN A 36 -2.12 20.43 -15.05
N SER A 37 -2.40 21.72 -14.89
CA SER A 37 -3.55 22.28 -14.20
C SER A 37 -4.86 21.65 -14.66
N ASP A 38 -5.78 21.49 -13.70
CA ASP A 38 -7.20 21.16 -13.87
C ASP A 38 -7.89 22.22 -14.77
N GLU A 39 -7.58 22.27 -16.06
CA GLU A 39 -8.40 23.02 -17.02
C GLU A 39 -9.53 22.11 -17.49
N ASP A 40 -10.75 22.56 -17.15
CA ASP A 40 -12.01 21.92 -17.44
C ASP A 40 -12.21 21.78 -18.95
N TYR A 41 -12.12 20.53 -19.45
CA TYR A 41 -12.57 20.21 -20.79
C TYR A 41 -14.11 20.27 -20.84
N VAL A 42 -14.63 21.35 -21.41
CA VAL A 42 -16.03 21.50 -21.82
C VAL A 42 -16.25 20.67 -23.10
N SER A 43 -16.56 19.38 -22.91
CA SER A 43 -17.35 18.66 -23.92
C SER A 43 -18.82 19.05 -23.74
N SER A 44 -19.61 18.96 -24.80
CA SER A 44 -21.03 19.34 -24.92
C SER A 44 -22.03 18.58 -24.02
N ASP A 45 -21.59 18.11 -22.86
CA ASP A 45 -22.34 17.29 -21.93
C ASP A 45 -22.12 17.89 -20.53
N SER A 46 -23.10 18.68 -20.08
CA SER A 46 -22.96 19.83 -19.16
C SER A 46 -22.40 19.57 -17.76
N ALA A 47 -22.24 18.32 -17.33
CA ALA A 47 -21.85 18.01 -15.95
C ALA A 47 -20.39 17.60 -15.80
N PRO A 48 -19.64 18.18 -14.82
CA PRO A 48 -18.26 17.79 -14.54
C PRO A 48 -18.15 16.29 -14.25
N TYR A 49 -17.11 15.65 -14.80
CA TYR A 49 -16.95 14.19 -14.73
C TYR A 49 -17.01 13.64 -13.30
N VAL A 50 -16.52 14.39 -12.31
CA VAL A 50 -16.49 13.99 -10.90
C VAL A 50 -17.91 13.80 -10.36
N VAL A 51 -18.83 14.69 -10.72
CA VAL A 51 -20.25 14.63 -10.30
C VAL A 51 -20.90 13.38 -10.90
N ARG A 52 -20.75 13.21 -12.22
CA ARG A 52 -21.28 12.03 -12.91
C ARG A 52 -20.70 10.73 -12.35
N SER A 53 -19.40 10.70 -12.05
CA SER A 53 -18.75 9.51 -11.49
C SER A 53 -19.35 9.13 -10.15
N LEU A 54 -19.59 10.12 -9.28
CA LEU A 54 -20.26 9.88 -8.02
C LEU A 54 -21.71 9.42 -8.20
N GLU A 55 -22.45 10.03 -9.13
CA GLU A 55 -23.83 9.63 -9.44
C GLU A 55 -23.93 8.20 -9.97
N ASP A 56 -23.05 7.79 -10.89
CA ASP A 56 -22.99 6.43 -11.41
C ASP A 56 -22.68 5.42 -10.29
N ALA A 57 -21.75 5.75 -9.40
CA ALA A 57 -21.43 4.92 -8.24
C ALA A 57 -22.62 4.79 -7.29
N ILE A 58 -23.31 5.89 -6.99
CA ILE A 58 -24.53 5.88 -6.18
C ILE A 58 -25.63 5.04 -6.85
N GLN A 59 -25.86 5.24 -8.15
CA GLN A 59 -26.86 4.49 -8.90
C GLN A 59 -26.55 2.99 -8.90
N LEU A 60 -25.29 2.60 -9.10
CA LEU A 60 -24.87 1.20 -9.06
C LEU A 60 -25.18 0.56 -7.70
N VAL A 61 -24.79 1.22 -6.61
CA VAL A 61 -25.01 0.73 -5.24
C VAL A 61 -26.49 0.69 -4.89
N LEU A 62 -27.28 1.69 -5.32
CA LEU A 62 -28.74 1.75 -5.13
C LEU A 62 -29.54 0.91 -6.13
N THR A 63 -28.92 0.23 -7.09
CA THR A 63 -29.64 -0.72 -7.97
C THR A 63 -29.38 -2.15 -7.53
N ASP A 64 -28.16 -2.43 -7.10
CA ASP A 64 -27.71 -3.77 -6.73
C ASP A 64 -28.20 -4.19 -5.34
N SER A 65 -28.95 -5.30 -5.27
CA SER A 65 -29.51 -5.79 -4.01
C SER A 65 -28.47 -6.23 -2.98
N ILE A 66 -27.29 -6.70 -3.42
CA ILE A 66 -26.21 -7.13 -2.53
C ILE A 66 -25.51 -5.90 -1.93
N PHE A 67 -25.28 -4.86 -2.72
CA PHE A 67 -24.66 -3.63 -2.22
C PHE A 67 -25.60 -2.81 -1.33
N LYS A 68 -26.90 -2.80 -1.62
CA LYS A 68 -27.91 -2.16 -0.75
C LYS A 68 -27.89 -2.69 0.68
N GLN A 69 -27.68 -3.99 0.87
CA GLN A 69 -27.66 -4.61 2.20
C GLN A 69 -26.50 -4.11 3.08
N ALA A 70 -25.45 -3.55 2.47
CA ALA A 70 -24.33 -2.94 3.19
C ALA A 70 -24.63 -1.50 3.66
N LEU A 71 -25.83 -0.97 3.38
CA LEU A 71 -26.25 0.38 3.75
C LEU A 71 -27.49 0.35 4.65
N THR A 72 -27.62 1.30 5.58
CA THR A 72 -28.86 1.46 6.35
C THR A 72 -29.96 2.10 5.51
N ASP A 73 -31.22 1.93 5.90
CA ASP A 73 -32.35 2.58 5.19
C ASP A 73 -32.21 4.12 5.20
N ALA A 74 -31.70 4.68 6.30
CA ALA A 74 -31.43 6.11 6.41
C ALA A 74 -30.33 6.58 5.44
N ASP A 75 -29.33 5.73 5.17
CA ASP A 75 -28.29 6.01 4.18
C ASP A 75 -28.85 5.95 2.76
N GLN A 76 -29.70 4.96 2.47
CA GLN A 76 -30.35 4.83 1.16
C GLN A 76 -31.26 6.02 0.85
N ILE A 77 -32.04 6.49 1.83
CA ILE A 77 -32.88 7.70 1.70
C ILE A 77 -32.01 8.93 1.45
N PHE A 78 -30.91 9.07 2.19
CA PHE A 78 -29.98 10.17 2.00
C PHE A 78 -29.36 10.16 0.60
N LEU A 79 -28.88 9.00 0.12
CA LEU A 79 -28.28 8.88 -1.21
C LEU A 79 -29.29 9.17 -2.33
N SER A 80 -30.57 8.84 -2.12
CA SER A 80 -31.64 9.19 -3.06
C SER A 80 -31.84 10.70 -3.12
N ARG A 81 -31.93 11.36 -1.96
CA ARG A 81 -32.00 12.84 -1.87
C ARG A 81 -30.75 13.53 -2.41
N PHE A 82 -29.57 12.95 -2.21
CA PHE A 82 -28.31 13.47 -2.76
C PHE A 82 -28.38 13.60 -4.28
N ARG A 83 -29.03 12.66 -4.97
CA ARG A 83 -29.21 12.70 -6.41
C ARG A 83 -30.19 13.77 -6.88
N GLU A 84 -31.09 14.23 -6.01
CA GLU A 84 -32.03 15.32 -6.30
C GLU A 84 -31.37 16.70 -6.15
N LEU A 85 -30.18 16.79 -5.56
CA LEU A 85 -29.46 18.04 -5.41
C LEU A 85 -29.09 18.67 -6.74
N SER A 86 -28.96 19.99 -6.74
CA SER A 86 -28.45 20.76 -7.86
C SER A 86 -27.02 20.33 -8.23
N GLU A 87 -26.70 20.41 -9.52
CA GLU A 87 -25.39 20.03 -10.03
C GLU A 87 -24.24 20.85 -9.40
N PRO A 88 -24.36 22.18 -9.21
CA PRO A 88 -23.34 22.96 -8.52
C PRO A 88 -23.13 22.54 -7.06
N ALA A 89 -24.20 22.17 -6.33
CA ALA A 89 -24.10 21.63 -4.97
C ALA A 89 -23.33 20.30 -4.94
N LYS A 90 -23.65 19.37 -5.86
CA LYS A 90 -22.92 18.11 -6.01
C LYS A 90 -21.45 18.33 -6.38
N LEU A 91 -21.16 19.34 -7.22
CA LEU A 91 -19.80 19.69 -7.62
C LEU A 91 -18.95 20.15 -6.43
N ILE A 92 -19.51 21.00 -5.56
CA ILE A 92 -18.83 21.42 -4.32
C ILE A 92 -18.47 20.19 -3.48
N CYS A 93 -19.45 19.32 -3.21
CA CYS A 93 -19.23 18.09 -2.45
C CYS A 93 -18.12 17.22 -3.08
N SER A 94 -18.20 17.02 -4.40
CA SER A 94 -17.29 16.13 -5.14
C SER A 94 -15.85 16.66 -5.21
N ARG A 95 -15.65 17.99 -5.38
CA ARG A 95 -14.32 18.62 -5.41
C ARG A 95 -13.66 18.68 -4.03
N LEU A 96 -14.46 18.73 -2.97
CA LEU A 96 -13.97 18.70 -1.58
C LEU A 96 -13.72 17.28 -1.06
N PHE A 97 -14.27 16.26 -1.72
CA PHE A 97 -14.01 14.87 -1.39
C PHE A 97 -12.51 14.55 -1.41
N GLY A 98 -12.03 13.86 -0.37
CA GLY A 98 -10.61 13.51 -0.21
C GLY A 98 -9.71 14.63 0.29
N ARG A 99 -10.22 15.85 0.54
CA ARG A 99 -9.42 16.93 1.15
C ARG A 99 -9.27 16.70 2.65
N VAL A 100 -8.09 17.02 3.16
CA VAL A 100 -7.77 16.96 4.61
C VAL A 100 -8.54 18.04 5.39
N GLN A 101 -8.79 19.19 4.76
CA GLN A 101 -9.55 20.30 5.34
C GLN A 101 -11.03 19.92 5.50
N ARG A 102 -11.61 20.24 6.66
CA ARG A 102 -13.03 19.94 6.98
C ARG A 102 -13.91 21.17 7.16
N ILE A 103 -13.29 22.34 7.34
CA ILE A 103 -13.95 23.62 7.57
C ILE A 103 -13.60 24.52 6.38
N PHE A 104 -14.61 25.05 5.71
CA PHE A 104 -14.44 25.84 4.50
C PHE A 104 -15.06 27.23 4.69
N ARG A 105 -14.34 28.25 4.24
CA ARG A 105 -14.84 29.63 4.21
C ARG A 105 -15.39 29.95 2.84
N LYS A 106 -16.15 31.06 2.77
CA LYS A 106 -16.73 31.54 1.51
C LYS A 106 -15.67 31.72 0.42
N THR A 107 -14.50 32.23 0.77
CA THR A 107 -13.35 32.41 -0.13
C THR A 107 -12.77 31.11 -0.69
N ASP A 108 -12.92 30.01 0.04
CA ASP A 108 -12.42 28.70 -0.38
C ASP A 108 -13.37 28.07 -1.41
N LEU A 109 -14.67 28.25 -1.19
CA LEU A 109 -15.75 27.66 -2.00
C LEU A 109 -16.05 28.48 -3.26
N SER A 110 -15.86 29.79 -3.22
CA SER A 110 -16.05 30.67 -4.39
C SER A 110 -15.11 30.37 -5.55
N ARG A 111 -14.03 29.60 -5.31
CA ARG A 111 -13.12 29.10 -6.35
C ARG A 111 -13.64 27.87 -7.08
N ILE A 112 -14.69 27.23 -6.54
CA ILE A 112 -15.30 26.04 -7.12
C ILE A 112 -16.56 26.43 -7.89
N VAL A 113 -17.36 27.33 -7.33
CA VAL A 113 -18.59 27.83 -7.95
C VAL A 113 -18.64 29.35 -7.76
N GLU A 114 -18.77 30.09 -8.85
CA GLU A 114 -18.65 31.55 -8.85
C GLU A 114 -19.95 32.28 -8.45
N ALA A 115 -21.12 31.77 -8.87
CA ALA A 115 -22.43 32.39 -8.63
C ALA A 115 -23.28 31.62 -7.62
N ASN A 116 -24.17 32.31 -6.90
CA ASN A 116 -25.20 31.73 -6.01
C ASN A 116 -24.71 30.75 -4.92
N LEU A 117 -23.46 30.90 -4.48
CA LEU A 117 -22.85 30.00 -3.50
C LEU A 117 -23.68 29.85 -2.21
N ASP A 118 -24.27 30.94 -1.69
CA ASP A 118 -25.06 30.88 -0.46
C ASP A 118 -26.33 30.02 -0.62
N GLU A 119 -26.94 30.01 -1.82
CA GLU A 119 -28.11 29.18 -2.14
C GLU A 119 -27.71 27.69 -2.17
N TYR A 120 -26.63 27.35 -2.87
CA TYR A 120 -26.12 25.98 -2.94
C TYR A 120 -25.64 25.48 -1.57
N MET A 121 -25.05 26.35 -0.75
CA MET A 121 -24.67 25.97 0.61
C MET A 121 -25.89 25.76 1.51
N SER A 122 -26.95 26.56 1.35
CA SER A 122 -28.22 26.35 2.07
C SER A 122 -28.86 25.00 1.69
N GLU A 123 -28.84 24.67 0.40
CA GLU A 123 -29.26 23.38 -0.12
C GLU A 123 -28.45 22.23 0.52
N LEU A 124 -27.12 22.33 0.49
CA LEU A 124 -26.22 21.32 1.07
C LEU A 124 -26.36 21.16 2.60
N VAL A 125 -26.65 22.25 3.31
CA VAL A 125 -26.95 22.24 4.75
C VAL A 125 -28.31 21.58 5.01
N SER A 126 -29.33 21.89 4.20
CA SER A 126 -30.65 21.25 4.35
C SER A 126 -30.62 19.75 4.01
N ALA A 127 -29.75 19.33 3.09
CA ALA A 127 -29.46 17.93 2.81
C ALA A 127 -28.66 17.23 3.93
N GLY A 128 -28.07 17.98 4.87
CA GLY A 128 -27.25 17.46 5.96
C GLY A 128 -25.85 17.01 5.55
N LEU A 129 -25.33 17.49 4.42
CA LEU A 129 -23.93 17.29 4.00
C LEU A 129 -22.96 18.24 4.70
N PHE A 130 -23.47 19.43 5.07
CA PHE A 130 -22.71 20.46 5.75
C PHE A 130 -23.46 20.95 6.99
N SER A 131 -22.71 21.42 7.98
CA SER A 131 -23.21 22.26 9.06
C SER A 131 -22.74 23.70 8.85
N ALA A 132 -23.64 24.66 9.06
CA ALA A 132 -23.28 26.08 9.11
C ALA A 132 -22.66 26.51 10.45
N THR A 133 -22.53 25.58 11.40
CA THR A 133 -21.90 25.80 12.70
C THR A 133 -20.70 24.89 12.91
N ILE A 134 -19.80 25.29 13.80
CA ILE A 134 -18.65 24.48 14.25
C ILE A 134 -19.00 23.56 15.43
N ASP A 135 -20.29 23.44 15.75
CA ASP A 135 -20.76 22.62 16.85
C ASP A 135 -20.47 21.13 16.57
N GLY A 136 -20.01 20.40 17.59
CA GLY A 136 -19.60 19.00 17.45
C GLY A 136 -18.22 18.78 16.80
N VAL A 137 -17.60 19.80 16.18
CA VAL A 137 -16.25 19.68 15.60
C VAL A 137 -15.18 19.76 16.71
N GLN A 138 -14.17 18.90 16.67
CA GLN A 138 -13.09 18.89 17.67
C GLN A 138 -12.23 20.17 17.59
N CYS A 139 -11.84 20.73 18.74
CA CYS A 139 -11.05 21.96 18.82
C CYS A 139 -9.72 21.87 18.05
N ASP A 140 -9.08 20.70 18.02
CA ASP A 140 -7.85 20.45 17.24
C ASP A 140 -8.08 20.64 15.74
N THR A 141 -9.22 20.17 15.22
CA THR A 141 -9.58 20.34 13.81
C THR A 141 -9.85 21.81 13.49
N ILE A 142 -10.50 22.53 14.40
CA ILE A 142 -10.79 23.96 14.24
C ILE A 142 -9.50 24.79 14.23
N LEU A 143 -8.58 24.53 15.17
CA LEU A 143 -7.30 25.23 15.26
C LEU A 143 -6.40 24.98 14.04
N LYS A 144 -6.42 23.75 13.49
CA LYS A 144 -5.71 23.41 12.25
C LYS A 144 -6.26 24.12 11.02
N ALA A 145 -7.50 24.61 11.06
CA ALA A 145 -8.11 25.37 9.96
C ALA A 145 -7.80 26.89 10.00
N LEU A 146 -7.19 27.37 11.09
CA LEU A 146 -6.81 28.79 11.22
C LEU A 146 -5.46 29.07 10.55
N ASN A 147 -5.32 30.26 9.98
CA ASN A 147 -4.04 30.71 9.48
C ASN A 147 -3.11 31.17 10.62
N ARG A 148 -1.82 31.38 10.31
CA ARG A 148 -0.82 31.77 11.33
C ARG A 148 -1.19 33.07 12.04
N GLN A 149 -1.73 34.06 11.33
CA GLN A 149 -2.08 35.36 11.91
C GLN A 149 -3.25 35.24 12.89
N GLU A 150 -4.28 34.47 12.52
CA GLU A 150 -5.42 34.15 13.37
C GLU A 150 -5.02 33.42 14.64
N LEU A 151 -4.14 32.42 14.52
CA LEU A 151 -3.56 31.71 15.67
C LEU A 151 -2.77 32.65 16.58
N GLN A 152 -2.02 33.60 16.03
CA GLN A 152 -1.29 34.61 16.80
C GLN A 152 -2.22 35.61 17.49
N ASN A 153 -3.27 36.05 16.82
CA ASN A 153 -4.30 36.94 17.39
C ASN A 153 -5.03 36.25 18.54
N LEU A 154 -5.39 34.98 18.36
CA LEU A 154 -6.03 34.19 19.40
C LEU A 154 -5.05 33.93 20.57
N SER A 155 -3.79 33.61 20.28
CA SER A 155 -2.74 33.45 21.30
C SER A 155 -2.49 34.72 22.12
N SER A 156 -2.59 35.89 21.49
CA SER A 156 -2.48 37.19 22.16
C SER A 156 -3.62 37.40 23.15
N ARG A 157 -4.85 37.04 22.78
CA ARG A 157 -6.03 37.12 23.67
C ARG A 157 -5.91 36.22 24.91
N TYR A 158 -5.18 35.11 24.81
CA TYR A 158 -4.92 34.18 25.92
C TYR A 158 -3.57 34.42 26.63
N ASN A 159 -2.91 35.56 26.39
CA ASN A 159 -1.64 35.96 27.03
C ASN A 159 -0.52 34.91 26.88
N ILE A 160 -0.46 34.19 25.76
CA ILE A 160 0.63 33.24 25.49
C ILE A 160 1.93 34.01 25.21
N ARG A 161 2.92 33.81 26.08
CA ARG A 161 4.25 34.42 25.95
C ARG A 161 4.94 33.92 24.68
N ASN A 162 5.65 34.80 23.98
CA ASN A 162 6.45 34.47 22.79
C ASN A 162 5.68 33.85 21.59
N HIS A 163 4.35 34.00 21.51
CA HIS A 163 3.53 33.41 20.43
C HIS A 163 4.00 33.76 18.99
N LYS A 164 4.66 34.89 18.79
CA LYS A 164 5.23 35.27 17.48
C LYS A 164 6.39 34.38 17.02
N LYS A 165 7.16 33.84 17.98
CA LYS A 165 8.37 33.02 17.74
C LYS A 165 8.08 31.52 17.68
N LEU A 166 6.90 31.08 18.13
CA LEU A 166 6.52 29.66 18.15
C LEU A 166 6.23 29.11 16.75
N LYS A 167 6.49 27.81 16.57
CA LYS A 167 6.07 27.06 15.37
C LYS A 167 4.55 26.88 15.37
N MET A 168 3.97 26.64 14.19
CA MET A 168 2.52 26.50 14.05
C MET A 168 1.96 25.30 14.86
N SER A 169 2.68 24.18 14.89
CA SER A 169 2.34 23.01 15.70
C SER A 169 2.38 23.30 17.21
N GLU A 170 3.36 24.07 17.67
CA GLU A 170 3.50 24.48 19.08
C GLU A 170 2.38 25.45 19.50
N LEU A 171 1.98 26.37 18.60
CA LEU A 171 0.83 27.25 18.82
C LEU A 171 -0.47 26.44 18.96
N ILE A 172 -0.71 25.48 18.06
CA ILE A 172 -1.88 24.62 18.15
C ILE A 172 -1.86 23.81 19.45
N ALA A 173 -0.73 23.19 19.81
CA ALA A 173 -0.60 22.40 21.03
C ALA A 173 -0.79 23.22 22.32
N THR A 174 -0.28 24.46 22.37
CA THR A 174 -0.47 25.35 23.53
C THR A 174 -1.91 25.84 23.66
N LEU A 175 -2.55 26.19 22.54
CA LEU A 175 -3.97 26.55 22.50
C LEU A 175 -4.90 25.39 22.84
N LEU A 176 -4.56 24.16 22.42
CA LEU A 176 -5.27 22.96 22.82
C LEU A 176 -5.22 22.73 24.32
N LYS A 177 -4.04 22.85 24.92
CA LYS A 177 -3.88 22.74 26.39
C LYS A 177 -4.72 23.77 27.15
N ILE A 178 -4.89 24.97 26.59
CA ILE A 178 -5.76 26.01 27.17
C ILE A 178 -7.24 25.64 27.02
N SER A 179 -7.63 25.06 25.89
CA SER A 179 -9.01 24.61 25.67
C SER A 179 -9.42 23.46 26.61
N THR A 180 -8.47 22.63 27.03
CA THR A 180 -8.67 21.49 27.94
C THR A 180 -8.25 21.79 29.39
N GLY A 181 -7.74 22.99 29.68
CA GLY A 181 -7.20 23.35 30.98
C GLY A 181 -8.29 23.45 32.06
N SER A 182 -7.97 22.97 33.27
CA SER A 182 -8.89 22.90 34.41
C SER A 182 -9.66 24.19 34.67
N ALA A 183 -10.93 24.04 35.03
CA ALA A 183 -11.87 25.07 35.50
C ALA A 183 -11.43 25.80 36.79
N SER A 184 -10.18 25.66 37.25
CA SER A 184 -9.66 26.21 38.49
C SER A 184 -9.45 27.73 38.47
N ASN A 185 -9.62 28.39 37.32
CA ASN A 185 -9.59 29.85 37.17
C ASN A 185 -10.99 30.47 36.96
N CYS A 186 -12.07 29.73 37.25
CA CYS A 186 -13.42 30.30 37.35
C CYS A 186 -13.59 31.11 38.65
N PHE A 187 -12.73 32.10 38.88
CA PHE A 187 -13.01 33.17 39.82
C PHE A 187 -13.96 34.16 39.13
N PHE A 188 -15.10 34.44 39.78
CA PHE A 188 -16.21 35.32 39.36
C PHE A 188 -17.30 34.69 38.47
N GLY A 189 -18.10 33.79 39.07
CA GLY A 189 -19.56 33.97 39.14
C GLY A 189 -20.42 33.97 37.86
N LYS A 190 -19.98 33.37 36.75
CA LYS A 190 -20.87 32.99 35.63
C LYS A 190 -20.47 31.64 35.05
N ASP A 191 -21.37 30.66 35.19
CA ASP A 191 -21.30 29.28 34.68
C ASP A 191 -21.20 29.24 33.15
N LEU A 192 -19.99 29.35 32.62
CA LEU A 192 -19.70 29.05 31.22
C LEU A 192 -18.44 28.19 31.16
N CYS A 193 -18.62 26.93 30.75
CA CYS A 193 -17.55 25.97 30.53
C CYS A 193 -16.40 26.63 29.75
N PRO A 194 -15.13 26.57 30.23
CA PRO A 194 -13.98 27.16 29.56
C PRO A 194 -13.88 26.79 28.06
N GLU A 195 -14.25 25.56 27.72
CA GLU A 195 -14.31 25.08 26.33
C GLU A 195 -15.37 25.82 25.50
N ALA A 196 -16.57 26.05 26.03
CA ALA A 196 -17.64 26.75 25.32
C ALA A 196 -17.25 28.22 25.02
N ARG A 197 -16.58 28.88 25.98
CA ARG A 197 -16.02 30.23 25.78
C ARG A 197 -14.93 30.23 24.72
N PHE A 198 -14.03 29.25 24.77
CA PHE A 198 -12.96 29.07 23.77
C PHE A 198 -13.53 28.85 22.37
N ARG A 199 -14.52 27.96 22.23
CA ARG A 199 -15.26 27.71 20.99
C ARG A 199 -15.95 28.96 20.45
N LYS A 200 -16.57 29.77 21.31
CA LYS A 200 -17.16 31.05 20.90
C LYS A 200 -16.12 32.00 20.30
N HIS A 201 -14.93 32.07 20.88
CA HIS A 201 -13.84 32.86 20.30
C HIS A 201 -13.32 32.27 18.98
N LEU A 202 -13.23 30.95 18.86
CA LEU A 202 -12.88 30.30 17.59
C LEU A 202 -13.89 30.64 16.50
N HIS A 203 -15.19 30.57 16.80
CA HIS A 203 -16.26 30.95 15.87
C HIS A 203 -16.14 32.42 15.44
N GLN A 204 -15.86 33.33 16.36
CA GLN A 204 -15.66 34.75 16.05
C GLN A 204 -14.45 34.99 15.12
N VAL A 205 -13.39 34.18 15.25
CA VAL A 205 -12.19 34.30 14.41
C VAL A 205 -12.41 33.67 13.03
N LEU A 206 -13.12 32.54 12.96
CA LEU A 206 -13.43 31.88 11.69
C LEU A 206 -14.42 32.66 10.82
N GLY A 207 -15.37 33.36 11.45
CA GLY A 207 -16.47 34.03 10.74
C GLY A 207 -17.42 33.02 10.10
N THR A 208 -18.00 33.39 8.95
CA THR A 208 -18.89 32.51 8.18
C THR A 208 -18.10 31.34 7.60
N CYS A 209 -18.44 30.14 8.05
CA CYS A 209 -17.80 28.90 7.63
C CYS A 209 -18.81 27.76 7.58
N TRP A 210 -18.48 26.74 6.78
CA TRP A 210 -19.25 25.52 6.68
C TRP A 210 -18.36 24.32 7.00
N CYS A 211 -18.88 23.42 7.81
CA CYS A 211 -18.22 22.20 8.24
C CYS A 211 -18.80 21.02 7.47
N ILE A 212 -17.94 20.20 6.86
CA ILE A 212 -18.39 18.98 6.20
C ILE A 212 -18.82 17.95 7.25
N GLU A 213 -19.99 17.34 7.05
CA GLU A 213 -20.50 16.28 7.90
C GLU A 213 -19.71 14.99 7.67
N SER A 214 -18.99 14.57 8.71
CA SER A 214 -18.05 13.44 8.63
C SER A 214 -18.73 12.14 8.28
N LYS A 215 -19.93 11.92 8.85
CA LYS A 215 -20.71 10.71 8.62
C LYS A 215 -21.15 10.59 7.17
N ARG A 216 -21.52 11.70 6.54
CA ARG A 216 -21.96 11.71 5.12
C ARG A 216 -20.81 11.52 4.16
N MET A 217 -19.65 12.13 4.41
CA MET A 217 -18.47 11.84 3.59
C MET A 217 -18.05 10.38 3.67
N ARG A 218 -18.11 9.82 4.89
CA ARG A 218 -17.80 8.41 5.10
C ARG A 218 -18.75 7.49 4.33
N LEU A 219 -20.04 7.82 4.29
CA LEU A 219 -21.01 7.11 3.48
C LEU A 219 -20.64 7.17 1.98
N LEU A 220 -20.27 8.35 1.46
CA LEU A 220 -19.81 8.48 0.08
C LEU A 220 -18.53 7.67 -0.20
N SER A 221 -17.59 7.61 0.75
CA SER A 221 -16.44 6.70 0.67
C SER A 221 -16.86 5.25 0.59
N GLY A 222 -17.87 4.83 1.36
CA GLY A 222 -18.44 3.49 1.29
C GLY A 222 -19.04 3.18 -0.09
N VAL A 223 -19.78 4.12 -0.68
CA VAL A 223 -20.34 3.99 -2.03
C VAL A 223 -19.23 3.81 -3.07
N LEU A 224 -18.22 4.69 -3.06
CA LEU A 224 -17.09 4.60 -3.99
C LEU A 224 -16.32 3.30 -3.81
N TRP A 225 -16.06 2.92 -2.55
CA TRP A 225 -15.41 1.66 -2.23
C TRP A 225 -16.17 0.45 -2.79
N LEU A 226 -17.50 0.38 -2.57
CA LEU A 226 -18.33 -0.71 -3.09
C LEU A 226 -18.35 -0.75 -4.62
N SER A 227 -18.35 0.41 -5.27
CA SER A 227 -18.33 0.51 -6.73
C SER A 227 -16.98 0.11 -7.34
N GLY A 228 -15.88 0.38 -6.64
CA GLY A 228 -14.50 0.17 -7.10
C GLY A 228 -13.76 -0.95 -6.38
N MET A 229 -14.44 -1.88 -5.71
CA MET A 229 -13.77 -2.90 -4.87
C MET A 229 -12.62 -3.61 -5.61
N GLY A 230 -11.39 -3.41 -5.14
CA GLY A 230 -10.17 -4.01 -5.71
C GLY A 230 -9.39 -3.13 -6.69
N SER A 231 -9.88 -1.93 -7.01
CA SER A 231 -9.16 -0.93 -7.81
C SER A 231 -7.89 -0.43 -7.10
N ASP A 232 -7.90 -0.35 -5.76
CA ASP A 232 -6.78 0.01 -4.88
C ASP A 232 -5.54 -0.87 -5.07
N MET A 233 -5.70 -2.01 -5.73
CA MET A 233 -4.67 -3.01 -5.98
C MET A 233 -4.29 -3.10 -7.47
N ALA A 234 -5.10 -2.53 -8.37
CA ALA A 234 -4.85 -2.52 -9.80
C ALA A 234 -4.00 -1.31 -10.23
N PHE A 235 -4.07 -0.23 -9.45
CA PHE A 235 -3.27 0.97 -9.64
C PHE A 235 -2.46 1.17 -8.37
N GLY A 236 -1.14 1.34 -8.51
CA GLY A 236 -0.25 1.55 -7.36
C GLY A 236 -0.82 2.63 -6.44
N SER A 237 -0.98 2.29 -5.15
CA SER A 237 -1.49 3.24 -4.16
C SER A 237 -0.69 4.54 -4.24
N PRO A 238 -1.34 5.73 -4.28
CA PRO A 238 -0.66 6.99 -4.06
C PRO A 238 0.15 6.84 -2.76
N GLN A 239 1.47 6.90 -2.84
CA GLN A 239 2.38 6.53 -1.75
C GLN A 239 2.24 7.38 -0.47
N ARG A 240 1.23 8.27 -0.39
CA ARG A 240 1.07 9.27 0.68
C ARG A 240 -0.38 9.54 1.12
N SER A 241 -1.38 8.74 0.70
CA SER A 241 -2.76 8.93 1.17
C SER A 241 -2.88 8.66 2.67
N LYS A 242 -3.49 9.60 3.41
CA LYS A 242 -3.71 9.48 4.88
C LYS A 242 -5.10 8.99 5.25
N THR A 243 -6.04 9.07 4.34
CA THR A 243 -7.43 8.68 4.56
C THR A 243 -7.98 7.98 3.33
N ILE A 244 -9.03 7.21 3.54
CA ILE A 244 -9.73 6.49 2.48
C ILE A 244 -10.37 7.45 1.48
N GLU A 245 -10.87 8.61 1.89
CA GLU A 245 -11.42 9.62 0.97
C GLU A 245 -10.32 10.09 0.00
N SER A 246 -9.11 10.35 0.51
CA SER A 246 -7.97 10.76 -0.32
C SER A 246 -7.54 9.65 -1.26
N GLN A 247 -7.62 8.40 -0.82
CA GLN A 247 -7.32 7.24 -1.65
C GLN A 247 -8.36 7.08 -2.77
N LEU A 248 -9.64 7.08 -2.43
CA LEU A 248 -10.75 6.86 -3.36
C LEU A 248 -10.96 8.04 -4.32
N LYS A 249 -10.36 9.20 -4.05
CA LYS A 249 -10.36 10.31 -5.00
C LYS A 249 -9.76 9.91 -6.36
N THR A 250 -8.82 8.96 -6.41
CA THR A 250 -8.28 8.46 -7.69
C THR A 250 -9.30 7.66 -8.50
N GLU A 251 -10.36 7.14 -7.88
CA GLU A 251 -11.44 6.45 -8.60
C GLU A 251 -12.20 7.40 -9.53
N PHE A 252 -12.34 8.69 -9.16
CA PHE A 252 -12.97 9.66 -10.06
C PHE A 252 -12.19 9.82 -11.35
N TYR A 253 -10.86 9.87 -11.26
CA TYR A 253 -9.98 9.93 -12.43
C TYR A 253 -10.07 8.64 -13.25
N HIS A 254 -10.08 7.48 -12.60
CA HIS A 254 -10.20 6.20 -13.28
C HIS A 254 -11.54 6.07 -14.05
N MET A 255 -12.66 6.44 -13.44
CA MET A 255 -13.96 6.47 -14.09
C MET A 255 -14.00 7.48 -15.26
N MET A 256 -13.28 8.60 -15.14
CA MET A 256 -13.14 9.57 -16.24
C MET A 256 -12.41 8.95 -17.44
N LEU A 257 -11.29 8.26 -17.22
CA LEU A 257 -10.54 7.59 -18.28
C LEU A 257 -11.39 6.56 -19.03
N VAL A 258 -12.24 5.83 -18.28
CA VAL A 258 -13.20 4.88 -18.86
C VAL A 258 -14.22 5.62 -19.74
N ARG A 259 -14.78 6.74 -19.25
CA ARG A 259 -15.72 7.54 -20.04
C ARG A 259 -15.12 8.15 -21.29
N ARG A 260 -13.85 8.54 -21.25
CA ARG A 260 -13.12 9.05 -22.42
C ARG A 260 -12.79 7.95 -23.44
N GLY A 261 -13.03 6.68 -23.11
CA GLY A 261 -12.64 5.54 -23.94
C GLY A 261 -11.13 5.26 -23.91
N GLU A 262 -10.37 5.94 -23.05
CA GLU A 262 -8.94 5.70 -22.86
C GLU A 262 -8.70 4.36 -22.13
N ILE A 263 -9.65 3.96 -21.27
CA ILE A 263 -9.69 2.62 -20.65
C ILE A 263 -10.95 1.91 -21.11
N VAL A 264 -10.77 0.77 -21.79
CA VAL A 264 -11.87 -0.11 -22.19
C VAL A 264 -11.78 -1.39 -21.39
N TYR A 265 -12.79 -1.67 -20.57
CA TYR A 265 -12.88 -2.96 -19.89
C TYR A 265 -13.36 -4.06 -20.86
N PRO A 266 -12.89 -5.30 -20.68
CA PRO A 266 -13.45 -6.44 -21.38
C PRO A 266 -14.95 -6.55 -21.15
N SER A 267 -15.70 -6.96 -22.17
CA SER A 267 -17.11 -7.26 -22.02
C SER A 267 -17.29 -8.57 -21.25
N PHE A 268 -18.02 -8.54 -20.14
CA PHE A 268 -18.37 -9.73 -19.35
C PHE A 268 -19.77 -9.58 -18.74
N GLN A 269 -20.38 -10.72 -18.39
CA GLN A 269 -21.66 -10.74 -17.70
C GLN A 269 -21.45 -10.77 -16.17
N THR A 270 -22.04 -9.83 -15.44
CA THR A 270 -21.95 -9.76 -13.98
C THR A 270 -22.94 -10.72 -13.33
N THR A 271 -22.44 -11.64 -12.49
CA THR A 271 -23.28 -12.48 -11.63
C THR A 271 -22.78 -12.39 -10.19
N LYS A 272 -23.58 -11.79 -9.31
CA LYS A 272 -23.24 -11.61 -7.89
C LYS A 272 -24.14 -12.51 -7.04
N LYS A 273 -23.54 -13.32 -6.17
CA LYS A 273 -24.25 -14.32 -5.34
C LYS A 273 -23.95 -14.22 -3.84
N THR A 274 -22.82 -13.62 -3.47
CA THR A 274 -22.32 -13.63 -2.09
C THR A 274 -22.15 -12.20 -1.59
N THR A 275 -22.69 -11.93 -0.41
CA THR A 275 -22.53 -10.66 0.30
C THR A 275 -21.16 -10.62 0.98
N VAL A 276 -20.37 -9.58 0.69
CA VAL A 276 -19.05 -9.41 1.32
C VAL A 276 -19.21 -8.86 2.74
N TYR A 277 -20.07 -7.86 2.94
CA TYR A 277 -20.37 -7.27 4.26
C TYR A 277 -21.73 -7.78 4.73
N ARG A 278 -21.79 -8.33 5.95
CA ARG A 278 -23.01 -8.88 6.56
C ARG A 278 -23.94 -7.78 7.06
N SER A 279 -23.37 -6.64 7.44
CA SER A 279 -24.11 -5.49 7.98
C SER A 279 -23.46 -4.17 7.57
N PRO A 280 -24.20 -3.06 7.63
CA PRO A 280 -23.64 -1.71 7.44
C PRO A 280 -22.52 -1.38 8.44
N ASP A 281 -22.63 -1.92 9.67
CA ASP A 281 -21.60 -1.76 10.70
C ASP A 281 -20.29 -2.46 10.30
N GLU A 282 -20.36 -3.66 9.70
CA GLU A 282 -19.16 -4.34 9.21
C GLU A 282 -18.46 -3.56 8.09
N LEU A 283 -19.22 -2.94 7.17
CA LEU A 283 -18.66 -2.04 6.17
C LEU A 283 -17.97 -0.84 6.85
N GLN A 284 -18.63 -0.21 7.82
CA GLN A 284 -18.07 0.94 8.52
C GLN A 284 -16.75 0.59 9.24
N GLN A 285 -16.73 -0.50 10.00
CA GLN A 285 -15.52 -1.00 10.66
C GLN A 285 -14.41 -1.29 9.65
N TYR A 286 -14.76 -1.86 8.49
CA TYR A 286 -13.80 -2.11 7.42
C TYR A 286 -13.16 -0.81 6.91
N LEU A 287 -13.95 0.23 6.64
CA LEU A 287 -13.45 1.52 6.20
C LEU A 287 -12.59 2.21 7.28
N ASP A 288 -12.95 2.05 8.56
CA ASP A 288 -12.15 2.58 9.68
C ASP A 288 -10.79 1.87 9.78
N PHE A 289 -10.76 0.56 9.61
CA PHE A 289 -9.51 -0.19 9.57
C PHE A 289 -8.67 0.16 8.34
N PHE A 290 -9.32 0.46 7.22
CA PHE A 290 -8.61 0.93 6.03
C PHE A 290 -7.95 2.29 6.29
N ASP A 291 -8.64 3.24 6.93
CA ASP A 291 -8.02 4.49 7.38
C ASP A 291 -6.84 4.26 8.32
N CYS A 292 -6.98 3.36 9.28
CA CYS A 292 -5.90 3.00 10.19
C CYS A 292 -4.70 2.42 9.44
N GLN A 293 -4.93 1.55 8.46
CA GLN A 293 -3.88 1.00 7.61
C GLN A 293 -3.14 2.12 6.85
N LEU A 294 -3.87 3.01 6.16
CA LEU A 294 -3.29 4.10 5.39
C LEU A 294 -2.48 5.07 6.26
N LYS A 295 -3.00 5.41 7.45
CA LYS A 295 -2.27 6.24 8.42
C LYS A 295 -1.00 5.57 8.90
N LEU A 296 -1.05 4.27 9.19
CA LEU A 296 0.12 3.53 9.63
C LEU A 296 1.18 3.46 8.52
N GLU A 297 0.79 3.10 7.29
CA GLU A 297 1.67 3.11 6.11
C GLU A 297 2.33 4.49 5.91
N TYR A 298 1.54 5.57 6.00
CA TYR A 298 2.05 6.94 5.89
C TYR A 298 3.07 7.27 6.99
N THR A 299 2.75 7.02 8.26
CA THR A 299 3.66 7.32 9.39
C THR A 299 4.95 6.52 9.32
N VAL A 300 4.88 5.25 8.90
CA VAL A 300 6.05 4.39 8.66
C VAL A 300 6.90 4.93 7.50
N ALA A 301 6.29 5.37 6.40
CA ALA A 301 6.99 5.96 5.25
C ALA A 301 7.69 7.28 5.61
N GLU A 302 7.05 8.12 6.43
CA GLU A 302 7.61 9.38 6.96
C GLU A 302 8.59 9.16 8.13
N LYS A 303 8.91 7.89 8.47
CA LYS A 303 9.82 7.52 9.57
C LYS A 303 9.40 8.06 10.95
N GLN A 304 8.11 8.32 11.15
CA GLN A 304 7.51 8.74 12.42
C GLN A 304 7.21 7.51 13.29
N PHE A 305 8.28 6.79 13.64
CA PHE A 305 8.23 5.47 14.26
C PHE A 305 7.54 5.45 15.63
N ASP A 306 7.73 6.46 16.46
CA ASP A 306 7.12 6.51 17.81
C ASP A 306 5.60 6.63 17.72
N THR A 307 5.10 7.57 16.91
CA THR A 307 3.66 7.76 16.69
C THR A 307 3.01 6.53 16.04
N ALA A 308 3.71 5.90 15.09
CA ALA A 308 3.26 4.65 14.48
C ALA A 308 3.12 3.53 15.52
N THR A 309 4.09 3.41 16.44
CA THR A 309 4.09 2.39 17.50
C THR A 309 2.98 2.61 18.51
N GLU A 310 2.76 3.84 18.96
CA GLU A 310 1.65 4.18 19.85
C GLU A 310 0.30 3.85 19.21
N SER A 311 0.11 4.27 17.96
CA SER A 311 -1.10 3.99 17.19
C SER A 311 -1.31 2.48 17.03
N PHE A 312 -0.27 1.72 16.69
CA PHE A 312 -0.37 0.27 16.51
C PHE A 312 -0.66 -0.46 17.82
N ASN A 313 0.05 -0.13 18.90
CA ASN A 313 -0.11 -0.80 20.20
C ASN A 313 -1.51 -0.60 20.78
N SER A 314 -2.13 0.56 20.56
CA SER A 314 -3.50 0.82 21.04
C SER A 314 -4.55 -0.13 20.44
N MET A 315 -4.31 -0.66 19.23
CA MET A 315 -5.22 -1.56 18.53
C MET A 315 -4.76 -3.02 18.45
N ARG A 316 -3.47 -3.33 18.71
CA ARG A 316 -2.86 -4.66 18.55
C ARG A 316 -3.72 -5.81 19.08
N ASN A 317 -4.21 -5.70 20.32
CA ASN A 317 -5.00 -6.77 20.96
C ASN A 317 -6.35 -6.97 20.26
N HIS A 318 -6.98 -5.90 19.77
CA HIS A 318 -8.23 -5.99 19.03
C HIS A 318 -8.01 -6.64 17.66
N LEU A 319 -6.94 -6.24 16.96
CA LEU A 319 -6.55 -6.84 15.68
C LEU A 319 -6.29 -8.34 15.80
N LEU A 320 -5.58 -8.77 16.86
CA LEU A 320 -5.31 -10.18 17.13
C LEU A 320 -6.60 -10.97 17.34
N ARG A 321 -7.53 -10.48 18.18
CA ARG A 321 -8.83 -11.15 18.39
C ARG A 321 -9.59 -11.39 17.09
N LEU A 322 -9.61 -10.40 16.19
CA LEU A 322 -10.31 -10.50 14.90
C LEU A 322 -9.76 -11.58 13.97
N ILE A 323 -8.49 -11.98 14.14
CA ILE A 323 -7.86 -13.02 13.31
C ILE A 323 -7.76 -14.37 14.00
N THR A 324 -7.77 -14.41 15.34
CA THR A 324 -7.63 -15.65 16.11
C THR A 324 -8.96 -16.25 16.53
N ASP A 325 -9.97 -15.44 16.83
CA ASP A 325 -11.28 -15.94 17.24
C ASP A 325 -12.04 -16.49 16.02
N PRO A 326 -12.42 -17.78 16.03
CA PRO A 326 -13.22 -18.39 14.96
C PRO A 326 -14.53 -17.64 14.66
N SER A 327 -15.11 -16.94 15.64
CA SER A 327 -16.37 -16.20 15.49
C SER A 327 -16.28 -15.07 14.45
N HIS A 328 -15.09 -14.50 14.28
CA HIS A 328 -14.83 -13.40 13.35
C HIS A 328 -14.42 -13.87 11.95
N LEU A 329 -14.04 -15.14 11.79
CA LEU A 329 -13.60 -15.67 10.52
C LEU A 329 -14.73 -15.70 9.48
N ARG A 330 -14.39 -15.34 8.24
CA ARG A 330 -15.33 -15.25 7.11
C ARG A 330 -15.26 -16.46 6.21
N THR A 331 -15.56 -17.63 6.77
CA THR A 331 -15.58 -18.90 6.03
C THR A 331 -16.75 -18.99 5.04
N ASP A 332 -17.81 -18.20 5.27
CA ASP A 332 -18.98 -18.00 4.39
C ASP A 332 -18.64 -17.37 3.03
N VAL A 333 -17.47 -16.72 2.94
CA VAL A 333 -17.03 -16.00 1.75
C VAL A 333 -15.95 -16.80 1.01
N ALA A 334 -16.01 -16.81 -0.32
CA ALA A 334 -15.00 -17.46 -1.16
C ALA A 334 -13.61 -16.82 -0.98
N GLY A 335 -12.54 -17.62 -1.10
CA GLY A 335 -11.17 -17.19 -0.78
C GLY A 335 -10.70 -15.90 -1.48
N PHE A 336 -11.12 -15.67 -2.73
CA PHE A 336 -10.76 -14.46 -3.47
C PHE A 336 -11.49 -13.19 -2.96
N LEU A 337 -12.66 -13.35 -2.31
CA LEU A 337 -13.42 -12.26 -1.70
C LEU A 337 -13.05 -12.02 -0.22
N ARG A 338 -12.48 -13.01 0.48
CA ARG A 338 -12.03 -12.86 1.89
C ARG A 338 -11.07 -11.70 2.09
N ARG A 339 -10.30 -11.32 1.06
CA ARG A 339 -9.44 -10.13 1.10
C ARG A 339 -10.19 -8.80 1.36
N PHE A 340 -11.49 -8.76 1.12
CA PHE A 340 -12.34 -7.57 1.33
C PHE A 340 -13.07 -7.59 2.67
N THR A 341 -12.74 -8.54 3.54
CA THR A 341 -13.36 -8.70 4.86
C THR A 341 -12.55 -8.08 5.97
N LEU A 342 -13.19 -7.82 7.11
CA LEU A 342 -12.57 -7.19 8.27
C LEU A 342 -11.36 -7.99 8.82
N PRO A 343 -11.41 -9.33 9.01
CA PRO A 343 -10.26 -10.10 9.48
C PRO A 343 -9.02 -9.96 8.59
N TYR A 344 -9.21 -9.94 7.26
CA TYR A 344 -8.07 -9.76 6.35
C TYR A 344 -7.44 -8.37 6.48
N ARG A 345 -8.26 -7.33 6.64
CA ARG A 345 -7.78 -5.96 6.82
C ARG A 345 -7.03 -5.84 8.14
N ALA A 346 -7.54 -6.45 9.22
CA ALA A 346 -6.85 -6.53 10.50
C ALA A 346 -5.49 -7.23 10.37
N PHE A 347 -5.45 -8.36 9.65
CA PHE A 347 -4.22 -9.08 9.35
C PHE A 347 -3.21 -8.22 8.58
N ARG A 348 -3.64 -7.43 7.58
CA ARG A 348 -2.77 -6.49 6.86
C ARG A 348 -2.14 -5.45 7.77
N ILE A 349 -2.89 -4.91 8.73
CA ILE A 349 -2.36 -3.94 9.71
C ILE A 349 -1.32 -4.61 10.62
N LEU A 350 -1.57 -5.86 11.06
CA LEU A 350 -0.59 -6.62 11.83
C LEU A 350 0.73 -6.84 11.08
N LEU A 351 0.68 -7.11 9.77
CA LEU A 351 1.89 -7.23 8.95
C LEU A 351 2.71 -5.92 8.94
N ILE A 352 2.06 -4.78 8.79
CA ILE A 352 2.73 -3.47 8.88
C ILE A 352 3.28 -3.22 10.29
N GLY A 353 2.57 -3.69 11.33
CA GLY A 353 3.05 -3.65 12.71
C GLY A 353 4.32 -4.48 12.91
N ILE A 354 4.43 -5.65 12.28
CA ILE A 354 5.66 -6.47 12.29
C ILE A 354 6.79 -5.69 11.60
N ASP A 355 6.55 -5.13 10.40
CA ASP A 355 7.54 -4.29 9.68
C ASP A 355 8.04 -3.12 10.54
N LEU A 356 7.13 -2.46 11.24
CA LEU A 356 7.43 -1.35 12.14
C LEU A 356 8.35 -1.77 13.28
N LEU A 357 8.07 -2.91 13.92
CA LEU A 357 8.88 -3.44 15.02
C LEU A 357 10.28 -3.88 14.53
N GLU A 358 10.36 -4.55 13.38
CA GLU A 358 11.62 -4.94 12.73
C GLU A 358 12.48 -3.71 12.41
N ARG A 359 11.89 -2.64 11.84
CA ARG A 359 12.59 -1.37 11.55
C ARG A 359 13.12 -0.66 12.79
N GLN A 360 12.44 -0.81 13.93
CA GLN A 360 12.88 -0.31 15.23
C GLN A 360 13.88 -1.24 15.93
N LYS A 361 14.26 -2.36 15.30
CA LYS A 361 15.11 -3.42 15.87
C LYS A 361 14.50 -4.08 17.12
N ARG A 362 13.17 -4.00 17.27
CA ARG A 362 12.40 -4.66 18.34
C ARG A 362 12.04 -6.09 17.95
N TYR A 363 13.06 -6.88 17.59
CA TYR A 363 12.88 -8.22 17.03
C TYR A 363 12.16 -9.18 17.99
N GLN A 364 12.33 -9.02 19.31
CA GLN A 364 11.61 -9.83 20.30
C GLN A 364 10.09 -9.62 20.21
N ASP A 365 9.65 -8.38 20.05
CA ASP A 365 8.24 -8.04 19.93
C ASP A 365 7.67 -8.51 18.58
N ALA A 366 8.46 -8.39 17.51
CA ALA A 366 8.12 -8.89 16.18
C ALA A 366 7.92 -10.41 16.19
N VAL A 367 8.88 -11.16 16.76
CA VAL A 367 8.79 -12.63 16.91
C VAL A 367 7.58 -13.03 17.74
N THR A 368 7.32 -12.34 18.85
CA THR A 368 6.14 -12.61 19.68
C THR A 368 4.86 -12.43 18.88
N LEU A 369 4.76 -11.35 18.10
CA LEU A 369 3.60 -11.08 17.26
C LEU A 369 3.44 -12.10 16.12
N ILE A 370 4.53 -12.45 15.44
CA ILE A 370 4.54 -13.49 14.39
C ILE A 370 4.05 -14.82 14.98
N ARG A 371 4.50 -15.16 16.20
CA ARG A 371 4.09 -16.40 16.85
C ARG A 371 2.60 -16.39 17.21
N GLN A 372 2.09 -15.29 17.77
CA GLN A 372 0.66 -15.13 18.07
C GLN A 372 -0.23 -15.26 16.81
N VAL A 373 0.27 -14.82 15.65
CA VAL A 373 -0.43 -14.90 14.36
C VAL A 373 -0.41 -16.33 13.79
N LEU A 374 0.73 -17.04 13.90
CA LEU A 374 0.91 -18.36 13.28
C LEU A 374 0.52 -19.54 14.17
N PHE A 375 0.71 -19.39 15.47
CA PHE A 375 0.53 -20.43 16.48
C PHE A 375 -0.44 -19.85 17.52
N SER A 376 -1.74 -20.08 17.33
CA SER A 376 -2.75 -19.65 18.30
C SER A 376 -2.44 -20.26 19.67
N ASP A 377 -2.50 -19.43 20.72
CA ASP A 377 -2.20 -19.77 22.12
C ASP A 377 -3.28 -20.69 22.74
N ASP A 378 -3.50 -21.89 22.19
CA ASP A 378 -4.06 -23.00 22.98
C ASP A 378 -2.90 -23.71 23.71
N GLY A 379 -2.38 -23.02 24.74
CA GLY A 379 -1.74 -23.61 25.91
C GLY A 379 -0.33 -24.22 25.76
N GLY A 380 0.67 -23.45 26.18
CA GLY A 380 1.84 -23.96 26.94
C GLY A 380 2.92 -24.71 26.17
N TYR A 381 4.18 -24.38 26.47
CA TYR A 381 5.38 -25.20 26.30
C TYR A 381 5.26 -26.46 25.41
N CYS A 382 5.79 -26.38 24.19
CA CYS A 382 6.31 -27.49 23.38
C CYS A 382 5.46 -28.77 23.23
N THR A 383 4.15 -28.78 23.48
CA THR A 383 3.34 -29.99 23.29
C THR A 383 2.20 -29.72 22.33
N LYS A 384 2.33 -30.33 21.14
CA LYS A 384 1.39 -30.30 20.02
C LYS A 384 1.26 -28.92 19.38
N ALA A 385 2.14 -28.67 18.41
CA ALA A 385 1.81 -27.78 17.31
C ALA A 385 0.51 -28.27 16.67
N SER A 386 -0.62 -27.66 17.05
CA SER A 386 -1.90 -27.75 16.34
C SER A 386 -1.85 -26.97 15.02
N GLY A 387 -0.68 -26.96 14.37
CA GLY A 387 -0.52 -26.57 12.98
C GLY A 387 -1.30 -27.55 12.13
N THR A 388 -2.48 -27.11 11.71
CA THR A 388 -3.59 -27.84 11.08
C THR A 388 -4.43 -28.69 12.06
N SER A 389 -5.71 -28.33 12.18
CA SER A 389 -6.79 -29.26 12.51
C SER A 389 -6.63 -30.53 11.66
N ALA A 390 -7.26 -31.64 12.05
CA ALA A 390 -7.23 -32.92 11.35
C ALA A 390 -7.55 -32.89 9.83
N SER A 391 -7.89 -31.72 9.27
CA SER A 391 -8.17 -31.41 7.86
C SER A 391 -6.99 -30.94 7.00
N GLY A 392 -5.78 -30.70 7.53
CA GLY A 392 -4.61 -30.32 6.70
C GLY A 392 -4.65 -28.92 6.04
N SER A 393 -5.56 -28.03 6.46
CA SER A 393 -5.71 -26.67 5.93
C SER A 393 -4.84 -25.64 6.65
N CYS A 394 -4.25 -24.66 5.93
CA CYS A 394 -3.40 -23.61 6.51
C CYS A 394 -4.14 -22.79 7.59
N PRO A 395 -3.47 -22.38 8.68
CA PRO A 395 -4.08 -21.52 9.70
C PRO A 395 -4.51 -20.15 9.14
N LEU A 396 -3.86 -19.65 8.09
CA LEU A 396 -4.19 -18.35 7.48
C LEU A 396 -5.10 -18.44 6.24
N ASP A 397 -5.49 -19.64 5.78
CA ASP A 397 -6.35 -19.79 4.58
C ASP A 397 -7.74 -19.16 4.80
N ASN A 398 -8.19 -19.08 6.05
CA ASN A 398 -9.46 -18.47 6.42
C ASN A 398 -9.44 -16.94 6.41
N LEU A 399 -8.27 -16.31 6.32
CA LEU A 399 -8.13 -14.86 6.26
C LEU A 399 -8.09 -14.33 4.82
N GLY A 400 -7.53 -15.09 3.87
CA GLY A 400 -7.42 -14.66 2.47
C GLY A 400 -6.11 -15.13 1.81
N PRO A 401 -5.53 -14.35 0.88
CA PRO A 401 -4.25 -14.69 0.26
C PRO A 401 -3.17 -15.02 1.30
N CYS A 402 -2.69 -16.25 1.28
CA CYS A 402 -1.81 -16.74 2.33
C CYS A 402 -0.46 -16.01 2.36
N ARG A 403 -0.01 -15.67 3.58
CA ARG A 403 1.26 -15.00 3.88
C ARG A 403 2.18 -15.80 4.80
N VAL A 404 1.84 -17.05 5.10
CA VAL A 404 2.62 -17.93 6.00
C VAL A 404 4.09 -17.99 5.60
N GLY A 405 4.40 -18.21 4.32
CA GLY A 405 5.79 -18.31 3.86
C GLY A 405 6.64 -17.10 4.26
N ARG A 406 6.10 -15.88 4.11
CA ARG A 406 6.79 -14.63 4.51
C ARG A 406 7.00 -14.55 6.02
N LEU A 407 5.99 -14.93 6.79
CA LEU A 407 6.08 -14.92 8.26
C LEU A 407 7.08 -15.97 8.79
N LEU A 408 7.15 -17.16 8.18
CA LEU A 408 8.14 -18.17 8.54
C LEU A 408 9.57 -17.72 8.19
N ILE A 409 9.76 -17.11 7.03
CA ILE A 409 11.04 -16.52 6.63
C ILE A 409 11.49 -15.46 7.65
N ARG A 410 10.59 -14.55 8.03
CA ARG A 410 10.87 -13.53 9.05
C ARG A 410 11.15 -14.13 10.42
N LEU A 411 10.41 -15.16 10.82
CA LEU A 411 10.67 -15.86 12.07
C LEU A 411 12.10 -16.45 12.10
N LEU A 412 12.59 -17.03 11.00
CA LEU A 412 13.96 -17.54 10.91
C LEU A 412 15.00 -16.40 10.98
N VAL A 413 14.76 -15.29 10.30
CA VAL A 413 15.67 -14.14 10.31
C VAL A 413 15.70 -13.47 11.68
N ASP A 414 14.54 -13.11 12.22
CA ASP A 414 14.42 -12.38 13.48
C ASP A 414 14.82 -13.24 14.68
N GLN A 415 14.23 -14.43 14.80
CA GLN A 415 14.52 -15.30 15.93
C GLN A 415 15.87 -15.99 15.79
N GLY A 416 16.19 -16.49 14.60
CA GLY A 416 17.42 -17.24 14.35
C GLY A 416 18.66 -16.35 14.30
N SER A 417 18.63 -15.30 13.48
CA SER A 417 19.80 -14.45 13.23
C SER A 417 19.87 -13.24 14.17
N HIS A 418 18.80 -12.45 14.30
CA HIS A 418 18.83 -11.22 15.10
C HIS A 418 18.83 -11.50 16.61
N LEU A 419 17.98 -12.41 17.09
CA LEU A 419 17.92 -12.81 18.50
C LEU A 419 18.91 -13.92 18.88
N LYS A 420 19.63 -14.49 17.89
CA LYS A 420 20.60 -15.58 18.08
C LYS A 420 20.00 -16.82 18.73
N GLN A 421 18.75 -17.15 18.40
CA GLN A 421 18.04 -18.34 18.86
C GLN A 421 17.72 -19.30 17.69
N PRO A 422 18.73 -19.78 16.92
CA PRO A 422 18.51 -20.61 15.73
C PRO A 422 17.78 -21.92 16.04
N LYS A 423 18.05 -22.57 17.19
CA LYS A 423 17.36 -23.81 17.58
C LYS A 423 15.84 -23.60 17.71
N LEU A 424 15.44 -22.58 18.47
CA LEU A 424 14.02 -22.26 18.70
C LEU A 424 13.29 -21.85 17.42
N ALA A 425 13.98 -21.15 16.52
CA ALA A 425 13.43 -20.77 15.22
C ALA A 425 13.22 -21.99 14.31
N LEU A 426 14.23 -22.88 14.23
CA LEU A 426 14.16 -24.12 13.47
C LEU A 426 13.05 -25.03 13.99
N ASP A 427 12.95 -25.22 15.31
CA ASP A 427 11.91 -26.05 15.92
C ASP A 427 10.51 -25.51 15.61
N ALA A 428 10.32 -24.19 15.68
CA ALA A 428 9.03 -23.57 15.36
C ALA A 428 8.63 -23.81 13.89
N VAL A 429 9.54 -23.57 12.94
CA VAL A 429 9.26 -23.78 11.50
C VAL A 429 9.09 -25.27 11.19
N ARG A 430 9.89 -26.13 11.81
CA ARG A 430 9.81 -27.58 11.63
C ARG A 430 8.47 -28.14 12.07
N ASN A 431 8.04 -27.72 13.26
CA ASN A 431 6.76 -28.10 13.83
C ASN A 431 5.60 -27.57 12.99
N PHE A 432 5.71 -26.35 12.46
CA PHE A 432 4.71 -25.77 11.56
C PHE A 432 4.56 -26.59 10.27
N LEU A 433 5.68 -26.95 9.64
CA LEU A 433 5.70 -27.68 8.38
C LEU A 433 5.46 -29.20 8.56
N ARG A 434 5.29 -29.68 9.80
CA ARG A 434 5.16 -31.11 10.15
C ARG A 434 6.25 -31.98 9.52
N ILE A 435 7.49 -31.49 9.55
CA ILE A 435 8.63 -32.24 9.00
C ILE A 435 8.97 -33.38 9.98
N GLY A 436 8.35 -34.54 9.76
CA GLY A 436 8.61 -35.76 10.51
C GLY A 436 10.03 -36.31 10.27
N ASN A 437 10.49 -37.20 11.16
CA ASN A 437 11.79 -37.88 11.04
C ASN A 437 11.82 -38.95 9.93
N ASN A 438 10.66 -39.40 9.44
CA ASN A 438 10.55 -40.51 8.47
C ASN A 438 10.05 -40.00 7.12
N MET A 439 10.99 -39.82 6.19
CA MET A 439 10.79 -39.45 4.78
C MET A 439 10.19 -40.61 3.97
N LYS A 440 8.88 -40.84 4.04
CA LYS A 440 8.17 -41.63 3.01
C LYS A 440 6.85 -41.02 2.56
N ASP A 441 6.25 -40.14 3.36
CA ASP A 441 5.05 -39.41 2.98
C ASP A 441 5.45 -37.99 2.58
N GLY A 442 5.08 -37.60 1.36
CA GLY A 442 5.46 -36.32 0.75
C GLY A 442 5.26 -35.13 1.69
N ILE A 443 6.17 -34.17 1.58
CA ILE A 443 6.16 -32.91 2.34
C ILE A 443 4.75 -32.33 2.37
N SER A 444 4.08 -32.35 3.53
CA SER A 444 2.80 -31.64 3.75
C SER A 444 3.06 -30.15 3.98
N ALA A 445 3.97 -29.55 3.20
CA ALA A 445 4.17 -28.11 3.23
C ALA A 445 2.84 -27.47 2.85
N CYS A 446 2.51 -26.38 3.53
CA CYS A 446 1.27 -25.68 3.24
C CYS A 446 1.13 -25.46 1.73
N PRO A 447 0.06 -25.96 1.08
CA PRO A 447 -0.12 -25.88 -0.36
C PRO A 447 -0.12 -24.41 -0.83
N CYS A 448 -0.42 -23.51 0.09
CA CYS A 448 -0.43 -22.06 -0.05
C CYS A 448 0.94 -21.39 -0.28
N ILE A 449 2.07 -22.02 0.07
CA ILE A 449 3.40 -21.42 -0.08
C ILE A 449 3.84 -21.57 -1.54
N ARG A 450 3.98 -20.44 -2.25
CA ARG A 450 4.40 -20.42 -3.67
C ARG A 450 5.88 -20.81 -3.82
N ALA A 451 6.27 -21.28 -5.00
CA ALA A 451 7.62 -21.76 -5.30
C ALA A 451 8.75 -20.80 -4.88
N GLY A 452 8.63 -19.50 -5.20
CA GLY A 452 9.65 -18.52 -4.80
C GLY A 452 9.83 -18.39 -3.28
N LEU A 453 8.74 -18.42 -2.52
CA LEU A 453 8.79 -18.40 -1.06
C LEU A 453 9.27 -19.73 -0.47
N ARG A 454 9.02 -20.87 -1.15
CA ARG A 454 9.58 -22.17 -0.75
C ARG A 454 11.10 -22.17 -0.91
N LEU A 455 11.60 -21.61 -2.00
CA LEU A 455 13.04 -21.47 -2.25
C LEU A 455 13.69 -20.57 -1.18
N GLU A 456 13.12 -19.39 -0.96
CA GLU A 456 13.64 -18.46 0.04
C GLU A 456 13.58 -19.06 1.46
N LEU A 457 12.49 -19.77 1.79
CA LEU A 457 12.39 -20.48 3.08
C LEU A 457 13.45 -21.58 3.21
N GLN A 458 13.71 -22.35 2.15
CA GLN A 458 14.77 -23.36 2.13
C GLN A 458 16.16 -22.74 2.32
N GLU A 459 16.45 -21.63 1.63
CA GLU A 459 17.71 -20.90 1.80
C GLU A 459 17.90 -20.39 3.22
N GLN A 460 16.85 -19.83 3.84
CA GLN A 460 16.93 -19.32 5.21
C GLN A 460 17.04 -20.45 6.23
N LEU A 461 16.40 -21.60 5.99
CA LEU A 461 16.58 -22.81 6.81
C LEU A 461 18.05 -23.26 6.78
N SER A 462 18.65 -23.37 5.60
CA SER A 462 20.08 -23.72 5.44
C SER A 462 20.99 -22.73 6.18
N LYS A 463 20.81 -21.43 5.96
CA LYS A 463 21.59 -20.38 6.66
C LYS A 463 21.45 -20.48 8.18
N THR A 464 20.26 -20.80 8.69
CA THR A 464 20.00 -20.89 10.14
C THR A 464 20.67 -22.14 10.74
N VAL A 465 20.71 -23.25 10.00
CA VAL A 465 21.45 -24.45 10.42
C VAL A 465 22.96 -24.21 10.46
N ASP A 466 23.52 -23.50 9.47
CA ASP A 466 24.96 -23.18 9.41
C ASP A 466 25.45 -22.33 10.59
N ILE A 467 24.55 -21.58 11.25
CA ILE A 467 24.86 -20.78 12.43
C ILE A 467 25.10 -21.66 13.67
N LEU A 468 24.58 -22.91 13.69
CA LEU A 468 24.72 -23.81 14.84
C LEU A 468 26.13 -24.44 14.92
N PRO A 469 26.90 -24.20 15.99
CA PRO A 469 28.20 -24.83 16.14
C PRO A 469 28.04 -26.34 16.37
N GLY A 470 28.57 -27.15 15.45
CA GLY A 470 28.69 -28.61 15.59
C GLY A 470 27.69 -29.45 14.80
N LEU A 471 26.71 -28.85 14.11
CA LEU A 471 25.79 -29.57 13.22
C LEU A 471 26.37 -29.62 11.80
N LYS A 472 26.74 -30.82 11.34
CA LYS A 472 27.06 -31.06 9.94
C LYS A 472 25.75 -31.43 9.22
N LEU A 473 25.45 -30.76 8.11
CA LEU A 473 24.45 -31.31 7.18
C LEU A 473 24.89 -32.73 6.77
N PRO A 474 23.96 -33.67 6.56
CA PRO A 474 24.28 -34.92 5.90
C PRO A 474 24.96 -34.60 4.57
N ASN A 475 26.22 -35.03 4.44
CA ASN A 475 27.02 -34.83 3.24
C ASN A 475 26.34 -35.52 2.07
N ASP A 476 25.72 -34.76 1.18
CA ASP A 476 25.45 -35.23 -0.19
C ASP A 476 25.31 -34.09 -1.21
N ARG A 477 26.11 -33.02 -1.08
CA ARG A 477 26.36 -32.09 -2.20
C ARG A 477 27.82 -31.67 -2.24
N LYS A 478 28.52 -32.05 -3.31
CA LYS A 478 29.85 -31.54 -3.65
C LYS A 478 29.71 -30.06 -4.00
N ASP A 479 30.12 -29.18 -3.09
CA ASP A 479 30.29 -27.75 -3.35
C ASP A 479 31.35 -27.52 -4.42
N VAL A 480 30.97 -26.87 -5.52
CA VAL A 480 31.90 -26.13 -6.38
C VAL A 480 32.02 -24.73 -5.79
N GLY A 481 33.25 -24.41 -5.39
CA GLY A 481 33.52 -23.44 -4.33
C GLY A 481 33.26 -21.97 -4.66
N LEU A 482 32.83 -21.24 -3.62
CA LEU A 482 33.07 -19.82 -3.43
C LEU A 482 33.45 -19.60 -1.95
N LYS A 483 34.71 -19.25 -1.68
CA LYS A 483 35.21 -18.98 -0.32
C LYS A 483 34.67 -17.64 0.19
N PRO A 484 34.10 -17.56 1.41
CA PRO A 484 33.83 -16.27 2.05
C PRO A 484 35.10 -15.68 2.71
N PRO A 485 35.15 -14.36 2.93
CA PRO A 485 36.34 -13.68 3.45
C PRO A 485 36.53 -13.91 4.96
N LYS A 486 37.79 -14.13 5.36
CA LYS A 486 38.22 -14.38 6.74
C LYS A 486 38.06 -13.11 7.61
N ARG A 487 37.24 -13.17 8.66
CA ARG A 487 37.30 -12.21 9.79
C ARG A 487 38.02 -12.83 10.99
N ARG A 488 39.04 -12.13 11.49
CA ARG A 488 39.80 -12.43 12.72
C ARG A 488 38.87 -12.37 13.95
N ARG A 489 38.88 -13.40 14.78
CA ARG A 489 38.26 -13.42 16.13
C ARG A 489 39.29 -13.01 17.18
N SER A 490 38.90 -12.16 18.12
CA SER A 490 39.53 -12.01 19.44
C SER A 490 38.77 -12.87 20.45
N ALA A 491 39.50 -13.50 21.37
CA ALA A 491 39.01 -14.46 22.36
C ALA A 491 38.93 -13.82 23.74
N VAL A 492 37.83 -14.06 24.49
CA VAL A 492 37.70 -13.90 25.96
C VAL A 492 36.64 -14.93 26.46
N PRO A 493 36.73 -15.48 27.69
CA PRO A 493 36.27 -16.83 28.01
C PRO A 493 34.88 -16.98 28.65
N SER A 494 34.53 -18.27 28.73
CA SER A 494 33.38 -19.04 29.22
C SER A 494 32.71 -18.73 30.57
N ALA A 495 31.38 -18.90 30.59
CA ALA A 495 30.47 -19.33 31.68
C ALA A 495 29.09 -19.51 31.01
N GLU A 496 28.18 -20.45 31.28
CA GLU A 496 27.96 -21.55 32.23
C GLU A 496 27.04 -22.57 31.52
N LYS A 497 27.15 -23.86 31.86
CA LYS A 497 26.35 -24.95 31.27
C LYS A 497 25.00 -25.06 31.98
N GLU A 498 23.91 -24.80 31.28
CA GLU A 498 22.59 -25.34 31.64
C GLU A 498 22.27 -26.55 30.76
N ASN A 499 22.14 -27.70 31.42
CA ASN A 499 21.71 -28.97 30.83
C ASN A 499 20.23 -28.89 30.43
N SER A 500 19.95 -28.89 29.13
CA SER A 500 18.68 -29.40 28.59
C SER A 500 18.98 -30.44 27.52
N ASN A 501 18.55 -31.67 27.81
CA ASN A 501 18.86 -32.86 27.04
C ASN A 501 17.90 -32.97 25.85
N CYS A 502 18.25 -32.31 24.73
CA CYS A 502 17.70 -32.59 23.40
C CYS A 502 18.88 -32.78 22.45
N ASP A 503 19.16 -34.04 22.11
CA ASP A 503 20.30 -34.47 21.31
C ASP A 503 20.10 -34.07 19.84
N PHE A 504 20.61 -32.91 19.44
CA PHE A 504 20.58 -32.39 18.06
C PHE A 504 21.80 -32.90 17.27
N SER A 505 21.91 -34.20 17.05
CA SER A 505 23.05 -34.76 16.32
C SER A 505 22.92 -34.59 14.79
N VAL A 506 21.70 -34.48 14.24
CA VAL A 506 21.44 -34.22 12.82
C VAL A 506 20.13 -33.44 12.62
N VAL A 507 20.19 -32.22 12.06
CA VAL A 507 19.00 -31.49 11.57
C VAL A 507 18.86 -31.77 10.08
N HIS A 508 17.91 -32.64 9.71
CA HIS A 508 17.57 -32.83 8.30
C HIS A 508 16.66 -31.68 7.84
N ILE A 509 17.13 -30.88 6.88
CA ILE A 509 16.33 -29.86 6.20
C ILE A 509 15.61 -30.55 5.04
N PRO A 510 14.27 -30.47 4.91
CA PRO A 510 13.58 -31.05 3.76
C PRO A 510 13.83 -30.21 2.50
N ASP A 511 13.88 -30.87 1.35
CA ASP A 511 13.88 -30.18 0.06
C ASP A 511 12.49 -29.62 -0.23
N LEU A 512 12.30 -28.32 0.03
CA LEU A 512 11.03 -27.63 -0.21
C LEU A 512 10.80 -27.32 -1.70
N VAL A 513 11.84 -27.40 -2.52
CA VAL A 513 11.85 -27.15 -3.96
C VAL A 513 12.71 -28.23 -4.63
N PRO A 514 12.35 -28.72 -5.83
CA PRO A 514 13.23 -29.58 -6.62
C PRO A 514 14.54 -28.88 -6.96
N ASP A 515 15.57 -29.66 -7.30
CA ASP A 515 16.85 -29.13 -7.75
C ASP A 515 16.68 -28.19 -8.96
N LEU A 516 17.05 -26.92 -8.76
CA LEU A 516 16.96 -25.90 -9.79
C LEU A 516 18.20 -25.95 -10.69
N LEU A 517 17.96 -25.95 -12.01
CA LEU A 517 19.03 -25.84 -13.00
C LEU A 517 19.64 -24.43 -12.96
N GLN A 518 20.96 -24.35 -12.99
CA GLN A 518 21.65 -23.08 -13.06
C GLN A 518 21.47 -22.45 -14.46
N ALA A 519 20.92 -21.24 -14.52
CA ALA A 519 20.85 -20.47 -15.76
C ALA A 519 22.26 -20.01 -16.21
N PRO A 520 22.53 -19.91 -17.52
CA PRO A 520 23.80 -19.40 -18.03
C PRO A 520 24.00 -17.95 -17.57
N LYS A 521 25.20 -17.66 -17.05
CA LYS A 521 25.58 -16.32 -16.60
C LYS A 521 26.46 -15.67 -17.67
N VAL A 522 26.12 -14.44 -18.04
CA VAL A 522 26.88 -13.61 -18.98
C VAL A 522 27.27 -12.33 -18.25
N GLU A 523 28.56 -12.01 -18.25
CA GLU A 523 29.07 -10.77 -17.67
C GLU A 523 29.29 -9.73 -18.76
N ILE A 524 28.65 -8.57 -18.62
CA ILE A 524 28.74 -7.47 -19.59
C ILE A 524 29.18 -6.22 -18.83
N ARG A 525 30.07 -5.42 -19.44
CA ARG A 525 30.59 -4.18 -18.86
C ARG A 525 29.99 -2.97 -19.58
N ALA A 526 29.47 -2.04 -18.78
CA ALA A 526 28.85 -0.81 -19.26
C ALA A 526 29.53 0.41 -18.64
N PRO A 527 29.84 1.46 -19.42
CA PRO A 527 30.40 2.70 -18.89
C PRO A 527 29.35 3.49 -18.08
N VAL A 528 29.81 4.20 -17.05
CA VAL A 528 28.99 5.05 -16.17
C VAL A 528 29.53 6.47 -16.18
N ASN A 529 28.64 7.47 -16.28
CA ASN A 529 29.03 8.89 -16.30
C ASN A 529 29.18 9.48 -14.89
N ALA A 530 28.29 9.08 -13.98
CA ALA A 530 28.20 9.57 -12.61
C ALA A 530 27.50 8.52 -11.73
N SER A 531 27.59 8.67 -10.40
CA SER A 531 26.82 7.81 -9.50
C SER A 531 25.32 8.11 -9.62
N SER A 532 24.46 7.11 -9.43
CA SER A 532 22.99 7.31 -9.41
C SER A 532 22.58 8.41 -8.43
N LYS A 533 23.34 8.56 -7.34
CA LYS A 533 23.14 9.58 -6.31
C LYS A 533 23.39 11.00 -6.83
N ASP A 534 24.35 11.18 -7.73
CA ASP A 534 24.71 12.48 -8.31
C ASP A 534 23.66 12.93 -9.34
N LEU A 535 22.99 11.97 -9.98
CA LEU A 535 21.91 12.19 -10.94
C LEU A 535 20.53 12.33 -10.26
N GLY A 536 20.44 12.27 -8.92
CA GLY A 536 19.18 12.26 -8.20
C GLY A 536 18.29 11.04 -8.52
N ALA A 537 18.86 10.01 -9.14
CA ALA A 537 18.14 8.83 -9.60
C ALA A 537 18.25 7.69 -8.59
N HIS A 538 17.15 7.00 -8.35
CA HIS A 538 17.12 5.82 -7.48
C HIS A 538 17.77 4.57 -8.13
N ARG A 539 18.03 4.59 -9.44
CA ARG A 539 18.62 3.48 -10.22
C ARG A 539 19.88 3.92 -10.97
N PRO A 540 20.86 3.02 -11.15
CA PRO A 540 22.06 3.31 -11.95
C PRO A 540 21.70 3.51 -13.42
N HIS A 541 22.38 4.49 -14.02
CA HIS A 541 22.27 4.82 -15.44
C HIS A 541 23.63 4.63 -16.11
N TYR A 542 23.61 4.17 -17.35
CA TYR A 542 24.78 3.77 -18.12
C TYR A 542 24.85 4.56 -19.42
N LEU A 543 26.07 4.82 -19.87
CA LEU A 543 26.30 5.49 -21.14
C LEU A 543 26.28 4.49 -22.29
N TRP A 544 25.65 4.89 -23.38
CA TRP A 544 25.73 4.22 -24.67
C TRP A 544 26.17 5.21 -25.73
N PHE A 545 27.15 4.81 -26.53
CA PHE A 545 27.66 5.61 -27.64
C PHE A 545 27.23 4.90 -28.93
N GLU A 546 26.44 5.57 -29.76
CA GLU A 546 26.21 5.11 -31.13
C GLU A 546 27.34 5.62 -32.01
N ASN A 547 28.01 4.69 -32.70
CA ASN A 547 28.90 5.05 -33.80
C ASN A 547 28.02 5.24 -35.03
N SER A 548 28.01 6.44 -35.59
CA SER A 548 27.33 6.81 -36.84
C SER A 548 28.06 6.24 -38.07
N GLU A 549 28.34 4.94 -38.08
CA GLU A 549 28.94 4.25 -39.22
C GLU A 549 28.00 3.16 -39.75
N SER A 550 26.96 3.59 -40.46
CA SER A 550 26.40 2.78 -41.56
C SER A 550 25.32 3.55 -42.33
N GLN A 551 25.74 4.25 -43.38
CA GLN A 551 25.11 4.27 -44.71
C GLN A 551 25.80 5.31 -45.62
N SER A 552 26.96 4.96 -46.17
CA SER A 552 27.31 5.42 -47.52
C SER A 552 28.24 4.39 -48.17
N LEU A 553 27.84 3.93 -49.35
CA LEU A 553 28.68 3.15 -50.25
C LEU A 553 29.89 4.01 -50.68
N PRO A 554 31.05 3.42 -50.98
CA PRO A 554 32.25 4.20 -51.26
C PRO A 554 32.21 4.74 -52.70
N ASP A 555 32.03 6.05 -52.86
CA ASP A 555 32.39 6.72 -54.11
C ASP A 555 33.84 7.21 -54.03
N GLU A 556 34.71 6.52 -54.76
CA GLU A 556 36.07 6.97 -55.05
C GLU A 556 36.04 8.18 -56.00
N SER A 557 35.89 9.39 -55.46
CA SER A 557 36.53 10.59 -56.01
C SER A 557 36.14 11.84 -55.23
N SER A 558 37.01 12.30 -54.33
CA SER A 558 37.42 13.71 -54.26
C SER A 558 38.22 13.95 -52.99
N SER A 559 39.53 14.05 -53.15
CA SER A 559 40.41 14.71 -52.20
C SER A 559 40.14 16.21 -52.20
N GLN A 560 39.71 16.75 -51.06
CA GLN A 560 40.00 18.10 -50.51
C GLN A 560 38.81 18.68 -49.72
N SER A 561 38.88 18.58 -48.39
CA SER A 561 38.66 19.69 -47.43
C SER A 561 38.66 19.13 -46.01
N ARG A 562 39.77 19.36 -45.30
CA ARG A 562 39.85 19.21 -43.84
C ARG A 562 39.21 20.45 -43.22
N SER A 563 37.96 20.35 -42.80
CA SER A 563 37.35 21.30 -41.86
C SER A 563 36.25 20.63 -41.05
N ASN A 564 36.50 20.45 -39.75
CA ASN A 564 35.53 20.29 -38.66
C ASN A 564 34.23 19.53 -39.00
N GLN A 565 34.31 18.22 -39.21
CA GLN A 565 33.19 17.35 -38.84
C GLN A 565 33.39 16.97 -37.38
N LYS A 566 32.61 17.60 -36.49
CA LYS A 566 32.34 17.02 -35.18
C LYS A 566 31.60 15.72 -35.47
N ASP A 567 32.22 14.58 -35.23
CA ASP A 567 31.49 13.34 -35.09
C ASP A 567 30.52 13.54 -33.92
N ASP A 568 29.27 13.90 -34.22
CA ASP A 568 28.20 13.92 -33.24
C ASP A 568 27.90 12.45 -32.89
N THR A 569 28.72 11.88 -32.02
CA THR A 569 28.45 10.57 -31.42
C THR A 569 27.29 10.76 -30.46
N ASP A 570 26.09 10.35 -30.89
CA ASP A 570 24.92 10.38 -30.03
C ASP A 570 25.18 9.54 -28.77
N THR A 571 25.20 10.25 -27.65
CA THR A 571 25.47 9.68 -26.33
C THR A 571 24.16 9.58 -25.57
N PHE A 572 23.73 8.36 -25.29
CA PHE A 572 22.49 8.09 -24.57
C PHE A 572 22.77 7.70 -23.13
N LEU A 573 21.90 8.17 -22.22
CA LEU A 573 21.87 7.73 -20.83
C LEU A 573 20.72 6.74 -20.66
N LEU A 574 21.04 5.49 -20.32
CA LEU A 574 20.09 4.37 -20.34
C LEU A 574 20.03 3.64 -19.00
N THR A 575 18.89 3.01 -18.69
CA THR A 575 18.82 2.08 -17.56
C THR A 575 19.58 0.78 -17.87
N VAL A 576 19.86 -0.04 -16.85
CA VAL A 576 20.51 -1.36 -17.01
C VAL A 576 19.85 -2.17 -18.12
N GLU A 577 18.51 -2.23 -18.11
CA GLU A 577 17.73 -3.10 -18.99
C GLU A 577 17.72 -2.57 -20.41
N GLN A 578 17.58 -1.26 -20.61
CA GLN A 578 17.68 -0.61 -21.92
C GLN A 578 19.09 -0.76 -22.52
N TRP A 579 20.13 -0.56 -21.70
CA TRP A 579 21.52 -0.73 -22.11
C TRP A 579 21.79 -2.19 -22.52
N THR A 580 21.29 -3.14 -21.74
CA THR A 580 21.41 -4.59 -22.03
C THR A 580 20.69 -4.93 -23.32
N LEU A 581 19.48 -4.41 -23.54
CA LEU A 581 18.72 -4.61 -24.78
C LEU A 581 19.50 -4.14 -26.00
N ARG A 582 20.11 -2.96 -25.92
CA ARG A 582 20.97 -2.40 -26.98
C ARG A 582 22.24 -3.21 -27.17
N TYR A 583 22.85 -3.73 -26.12
CA TYR A 583 23.99 -4.62 -26.23
C TYR A 583 23.65 -5.89 -27.04
N TYR A 584 22.53 -6.55 -26.72
CA TYR A 584 22.13 -7.75 -27.45
C TYR A 584 21.72 -7.45 -28.89
N THR A 585 20.99 -6.35 -29.13
CA THR A 585 20.52 -5.99 -30.48
C THR A 585 21.65 -5.48 -31.38
N SER A 586 22.44 -4.49 -30.92
CA SER A 586 23.47 -3.84 -31.73
C SER A 586 24.80 -4.61 -31.78
N ARG A 587 25.19 -5.34 -30.72
CA ARG A 587 26.51 -6.00 -30.68
C ARG A 587 26.47 -7.51 -30.84
N LEU A 588 25.38 -8.18 -30.46
CA LEU A 588 25.23 -9.63 -30.58
C LEU A 588 24.27 -10.06 -31.69
N GLY A 589 23.73 -9.10 -32.46
CA GLY A 589 22.94 -9.39 -33.66
C GLY A 589 21.55 -9.96 -33.40
N TYR A 590 20.98 -9.75 -32.20
CA TYR A 590 19.60 -10.12 -31.95
C TYR A 590 18.66 -9.14 -32.66
N GLU A 591 17.84 -9.64 -33.58
CA GLU A 591 16.93 -8.81 -34.38
C GLU A 591 15.86 -8.09 -33.55
N TYR A 592 15.51 -8.65 -32.39
CA TYR A 592 14.41 -8.15 -31.57
C TYR A 592 14.63 -8.38 -30.09
N GLY A 593 14.21 -7.41 -29.28
CA GLY A 593 14.10 -7.56 -27.84
C GLY A 593 13.02 -6.65 -27.27
N LYS A 594 12.29 -7.14 -26.27
CA LYS A 594 11.37 -6.33 -25.46
C LYS A 594 11.84 -6.32 -24.02
N TYR A 595 11.92 -5.13 -23.44
CA TYR A 595 11.97 -4.98 -21.99
C TYR A 595 10.59 -4.59 -21.48
N PHE A 596 10.04 -5.39 -20.56
CA PHE A 596 8.80 -5.06 -19.87
C PHE A 596 9.15 -4.37 -18.55
N VAL A 597 8.75 -3.11 -18.40
CA VAL A 597 8.70 -2.47 -17.09
C VAL A 597 7.50 -3.07 -16.36
N TYR A 598 7.73 -4.16 -15.64
CA TYR A 598 6.76 -4.60 -14.65
C TYR A 598 6.77 -3.56 -13.53
N LEU A 599 5.71 -2.74 -13.47
CA LEU A 599 5.32 -2.10 -12.22
C LEU A 599 4.95 -3.23 -11.26
N SER A 600 5.93 -3.73 -10.49
CA SER A 600 5.67 -4.79 -9.52
C SER A 600 4.70 -4.25 -8.47
N HIS A 601 3.45 -4.70 -8.55
CA HIS A 601 2.38 -4.44 -7.58
C HIS A 601 2.56 -5.25 -6.28
N SER A 602 3.75 -5.80 -6.06
CA SER A 602 4.10 -6.28 -4.74
C SER A 602 4.39 -5.04 -3.88
N GLY A 603 3.59 -4.87 -2.83
CA GLY A 603 3.95 -4.05 -1.66
C GLY A 603 5.16 -4.66 -0.96
N ASP A 604 6.26 -4.82 -1.70
CA ASP A 604 7.58 -5.17 -1.21
C ASP A 604 8.19 -3.86 -0.75
N TYR A 605 7.81 -3.47 0.46
CA TYR A 605 8.63 -2.59 1.25
C TYR A 605 9.88 -3.38 1.67
N LEU A 606 11.05 -2.87 1.28
CA LEU A 606 12.31 -3.14 1.95
C LEU A 606 12.23 -2.82 3.44
#